data_AF-A0A2N5K3M8-F1
#
_entry.id   AF-A0A2N5K3M8-F1
#
_cell.length_a   1.000
_cell.length_b   1.000
_cell.length_c   1.000
_cell.angle_alpha   90.00
_cell.angle_beta   90.00
_cell.angle_gamma   90.00
#
_symmetry.space_group_name_H-M   'P 1'
#
loop_
_entity.id
_entity.type
_entity.pdbx_description
1 polymer ?
#
loop_
_entity_poly.entity_id
_entity_poly.type
_entity_poly.pdbx_seq_one_letter_code
_entity_poly.pdbx_strand_id
1 'polypeptide(L)'
;MCLREGQMEGNVHIDPRLNQLETWLASGWQIEEPILQRNAYHGPHGRTCSYEVVVHHAGERRVCGLRDAPDVQDFLLRRQLAVLDVS
;
A
#
# COMPACT_ATOMS: atom_id res chain seq x y z
N MET A 1 -31.30 -7.09 19.02
CA MET A 1 -31.05 -8.39 19.67
C MET A 1 -30.79 -9.41 18.57
N CYS A 2 -29.89 -10.37 18.84
CA CYS A 2 -29.32 -11.41 17.95
C CYS A 2 -28.13 -10.96 17.09
N LEU A 3 -26.90 -11.50 17.19
CA LEU A 3 -26.27 -12.44 18.13
C LEU A 3 -24.76 -12.14 18.12
N ARG A 4 -24.10 -12.51 19.20
CA ARG A 4 -22.69 -12.30 19.57
C ARG A 4 -21.77 -13.34 18.92
N GLU A 5 -20.48 -13.02 18.95
CA GLU A 5 -19.33 -13.95 18.98
C GLU A 5 -18.91 -14.61 17.67
N GLY A 6 -18.12 -13.84 16.90
CA GLY A 6 -17.01 -14.37 16.11
C GLY A 6 -15.77 -13.58 16.50
N GLN A 7 -14.99 -14.12 17.42
CA GLN A 7 -13.68 -13.65 17.84
C GLN A 7 -12.78 -13.49 16.60
N MET A 8 -12.74 -12.28 16.02
CA MET A 8 -11.76 -11.95 14.98
C MET A 8 -10.42 -11.74 15.67
N GLU A 9 -9.72 -12.85 15.93
CA GLU A 9 -8.29 -12.80 16.13
C GLU A 9 -7.71 -11.95 15.00
N GLY A 10 -7.04 -10.86 15.39
CA GLY A 10 -6.48 -9.87 14.49
C GLY A 10 -5.39 -10.49 13.63
N ASN A 11 -5.80 -11.19 12.58
CA ASN A 11 -4.92 -11.58 11.51
C ASN A 11 -4.74 -10.31 10.68
N VAL A 12 -3.78 -9.47 11.10
CA VAL A 12 -3.32 -8.33 10.31
C VAL A 12 -2.72 -8.95 9.06
N HIS A 13 -3.54 -9.12 8.02
CA HIS A 13 -3.10 -9.58 6.73
C HIS A 13 -2.32 -8.43 6.09
N ILE A 14 -1.04 -8.34 6.44
CA ILE A 14 -0.09 -7.41 5.84
C ILE A 14 -0.03 -7.72 4.34
N ASP A 15 -0.13 -6.69 3.51
CA ASP A 15 0.04 -6.84 2.07
C ASP A 15 1.44 -7.41 1.78
N PRO A 16 1.57 -8.57 1.13
CA PRO A 16 2.88 -9.17 0.84
C PRO A 16 3.75 -8.27 -0.04
N ARG A 17 3.15 -7.36 -0.83
CA ARG A 17 3.87 -6.33 -1.60
C ARG A 17 4.45 -5.23 -0.71
N LEU A 18 3.78 -4.91 0.41
CA LEU A 18 4.32 -3.98 1.39
C LEU A 18 5.59 -4.55 2.04
N ASN A 19 5.57 -5.82 2.44
CA ASN A 19 6.77 -6.50 2.96
C ASN A 19 7.93 -6.53 1.94
N GLN A 20 7.62 -6.77 0.66
CA GLN A 20 8.61 -6.72 -0.41
C GLN A 20 9.19 -5.31 -0.59
N LEU A 21 8.34 -4.27 -0.56
CA LEU A 21 8.78 -2.88 -0.61
C LEU A 21 9.70 -2.57 0.56
N GLU A 22 9.32 -2.90 1.79
CA GLU A 22 10.16 -2.68 2.98
C GLU A 22 11.50 -3.41 2.89
N THR A 23 11.54 -4.61 2.30
CA THR A 23 12.78 -5.34 2.04
C THR A 23 13.70 -4.60 1.07
N TRP A 24 13.15 -4.01 0.01
CA TRP A 24 13.92 -3.15 -0.90
C TRP A 24 14.45 -1.91 -0.17
N LEU A 25 13.61 -1.24 0.63
CA LEU A 25 14.04 -0.06 1.38
C LEU A 25 15.17 -0.40 2.38
N ALA A 26 15.07 -1.54 3.07
CA ALA A 26 16.11 -2.04 3.96
C ALA A 26 17.42 -2.37 3.21
N SER A 27 17.33 -2.70 1.92
CA SER A 27 18.48 -2.97 1.05
C SER A 27 19.07 -1.71 0.40
N GLY A 28 18.58 -0.52 0.75
CA GLY A 28 19.08 0.77 0.25
C GLY A 28 18.31 1.35 -0.92
N TRP A 29 17.20 0.74 -1.34
CA TRP A 29 16.32 1.35 -2.33
C TRP A 29 15.63 2.59 -1.76
N GLN A 30 15.36 3.56 -2.62
CA GLN A 30 14.71 4.81 -2.27
C GLN A 30 13.40 4.95 -3.03
N ILE A 31 12.38 5.52 -2.39
CA ILE A 31 11.08 5.80 -3.02
C ILE A 31 11.24 7.07 -3.86
N GLU A 32 10.77 7.04 -5.10
CA GLU A 32 10.57 8.25 -5.88
C GLU A 32 9.19 8.84 -5.54
N GLU A 33 9.17 10.07 -5.02
CA GLU A 33 7.94 10.80 -4.73
C GLU A 33 7.53 11.71 -5.91
N PRO A 34 6.21 11.96 -6.10
CA PRO A 34 5.09 11.46 -5.32
C PRO A 34 4.68 10.02 -5.68
N ILE A 35 4.08 9.32 -4.70
CA ILE A 35 3.38 8.05 -4.93
C ILE A 35 2.08 8.33 -5.66
N LEU A 36 1.77 7.54 -6.68
CA LEU A 36 0.55 7.73 -7.47
C LEU A 36 -0.58 6.88 -6.90
N GLN A 37 -1.68 7.51 -6.50
CA GLN A 37 -2.92 6.82 -6.15
C GLN A 37 -3.81 6.73 -7.38
N ARG A 38 -4.31 5.52 -7.66
CA ARG A 38 -5.19 5.22 -8.79
C ARG A 38 -6.42 4.47 -8.34
N ASN A 39 -7.56 4.79 -8.93
CA ASN A 39 -8.75 3.96 -8.86
C ASN A 39 -8.51 2.65 -9.65
N ALA A 40 -8.42 1.52 -8.95
CA ALA A 40 -8.19 0.21 -9.56
C ALA A 40 -9.48 -0.43 -10.06
N TYR A 41 -10.60 -0.32 -9.32
CA TYR A 41 -11.90 -0.86 -9.72
C TYR A 41 -13.08 -0.04 -9.17
N HIS A 42 -14.13 0.07 -9.99
CA HIS A 42 -15.50 0.43 -9.58
C HIS A 42 -16.33 -0.86 -9.55
N GLY A 43 -16.56 -1.43 -8.37
CA GLY A 43 -17.44 -2.58 -8.18
C GLY A 43 -18.75 -2.21 -7.46
N PRO A 44 -19.78 -3.07 -7.50
CA PRO A 44 -21.03 -2.83 -6.76
C PRO A 44 -20.85 -2.75 -5.23
N HIS A 45 -19.68 -3.13 -4.71
CA HIS A 45 -19.30 -3.05 -3.29
C HIS A 45 -18.36 -1.88 -2.96
N GLY A 46 -18.05 -1.00 -3.91
CA GLY A 46 -17.27 0.23 -3.67
C GLY A 46 -16.13 0.48 -4.66
N ARG A 47 -15.41 1.57 -4.41
CA ARG A 47 -14.15 1.93 -5.08
C ARG A 47 -13.00 1.21 -4.40
N THR A 48 -12.16 0.53 -5.17
CA THR A 48 -10.87 0.01 -4.68
C THR A 48 -9.76 0.88 -5.26
N CYS A 49 -8.96 1.49 -4.40
CA CYS A 49 -7.78 2.26 -4.77
C CYS A 49 -6.52 1.38 -4.75
N SER A 50 -5.51 1.76 -5.52
CA SER A 50 -4.16 1.20 -5.49
C SER A 50 -3.13 2.30 -5.52
N TYR A 51 -2.01 2.08 -4.86
CA TYR A 51 -0.86 2.98 -4.87
C TYR A 51 0.25 2.39 -5.75
N GLU A 52 0.73 3.15 -6.71
CA GLU A 52 1.93 2.84 -7.49
C GLU A 52 3.13 3.53 -6.85
N VAL A 53 4.02 2.73 -6.25
CA VAL A 53 5.25 3.18 -5.63
C VAL A 53 6.41 2.88 -6.56
N VAL A 54 7.09 3.90 -7.04
CA VAL A 54 8.33 3.76 -7.80
C VAL A 54 9.49 3.75 -6.81
N VAL A 55 10.40 2.80 -6.96
CA VAL A 55 11.65 2.74 -6.20
C VAL A 55 12.85 2.71 -7.13
N HIS A 56 13.96 3.30 -6.68
CA HIS A 56 15.21 3.31 -7.41
C HIS A 56 16.40 2.87 -6.55
N HIS A 57 17.37 2.24 -7.18
CA HIS A 57 18.65 1.86 -6.57
C HIS A 57 19.70 1.62 -7.65
N ALA A 58 20.89 2.22 -7.52
CA ALA A 58 22.04 2.00 -8.41
C ALA A 58 21.72 2.12 -9.92
N GLY A 59 20.83 3.03 -10.32
CA GLY A 59 20.41 3.23 -11.71
C GLY A 59 19.28 2.31 -12.20
N GLU A 60 18.85 1.34 -11.39
CA GLU A 60 17.65 0.55 -11.64
C GLU A 60 16.40 1.22 -11.07
N ARG A 61 15.26 1.02 -11.74
CA ARG A 61 13.94 1.41 -11.24
C ARG A 61 12.99 0.22 -11.21
N ARG A 62 12.14 0.17 -10.20
CA ARG A 62 11.07 -0.83 -10.05
C ARG A 62 9.79 -0.16 -9.62
N VAL A 63 8.66 -0.77 -9.97
CA VAL A 63 7.33 -0.31 -9.56
C VAL A 63 6.68 -1.38 -8.68
N CYS A 64 6.14 -0.95 -7.55
CA CYS A 64 5.36 -1.77 -6.64
C CYS A 64 3.92 -1.25 -6.59
N GLY A 65 2.97 -2.10 -6.96
CA GLY A 65 1.56 -1.82 -6.72
C GLY A 65 1.17 -2.28 -5.32
N LEU A 66 0.69 -1.36 -4.49
CA LEU A 66 0.14 -1.64 -3.17
C LEU A 66 -1.39 -1.49 -3.23
N ARG A 67 -2.12 -2.41 -2.60
CA ARG A 67 -3.57 -2.24 -2.45
C ARG A 67 -3.85 -1.15 -1.41
N ASP A 68 -5.00 -0.50 -1.52
CA ASP A 68 -5.51 0.33 -0.43
C ASP A 68 -5.96 -0.57 0.74
N ALA A 69 -5.07 -0.71 1.73
CA ALA A 69 -5.28 -1.47 2.96
C ALA A 69 -4.73 -0.68 4.17
N PRO A 70 -5.23 -0.94 5.40
CA PRO A 70 -4.85 -0.16 6.58
C PRO A 70 -3.35 -0.13 6.87
N ASP A 71 -2.64 -1.23 6.63
CA ASP A 71 -1.18 -1.34 6.80
C ASP A 71 -0.40 -0.49 5.80
N VAL A 72 -0.89 -0.41 4.56
CA VAL A 72 -0.34 0.48 3.52
C VAL A 72 -0.57 1.94 3.88
N GLN A 73 -1.78 2.30 4.32
CA GLN A 73 -2.07 3.67 4.76
C GLN A 73 -1.19 4.09 5.94
N ASP A 74 -1.03 3.21 6.93
CA ASP A 74 -0.14 3.41 8.06
C ASP A 74 1.31 3.61 7.62
N PHE A 75 1.80 2.81 6.66
CA PHE A 75 3.14 2.96 6.11
C PHE A 75 3.34 4.34 5.45
N LEU A 76 2.39 4.76 4.60
CA LEU A 76 2.45 6.05 3.91
C LEU A 76 2.46 7.22 4.90
N LEU A 77 1.60 7.15 5.92
CA LEU A 77 1.51 8.16 6.99
C LEU A 77 2.78 8.25 7.83
N ARG A 78 3.30 7.10 8.31
CA ARG A 78 4.50 7.05 9.15
C ARG A 78 5.74 7.60 8.45
N ARG A 79 5.84 7.39 7.12
CA ARG A 79 6.94 7.90 6.30
C ARG A 79 6.70 9.29 5.73
N GLN A 80 5.51 9.87 5.95
CA GLN A 80 5.12 11.19 5.45
C GLN A 80 5.27 11.32 3.93
N LEU A 81 4.95 10.24 3.19
CA LEU A 81 5.12 10.19 1.75
C LEU A 81 4.03 11.00 1.04
N ALA A 82 4.43 11.82 0.07
CA ALA A 82 3.50 12.56 -0.76
C ALA A 82 2.72 11.61 -1.67
N VAL A 83 1.40 11.68 -1.61
CA VAL A 83 0.48 10.92 -2.46
C VAL A 83 -0.22 11.88 -3.41
N LEU A 84 -0.17 11.57 -4.70
CA LEU A 84 -0.88 12.28 -5.75
C LEU A 84 -2.01 11.39 -6.29
N ASP A 85 -3.25 11.84 -6.15
CA ASP A 85 -4.38 11.21 -6.84
C ASP A 85 -4.33 11.58 -8.33
N VAL A 86 -4.24 10.55 -9.17
CA VAL A 86 -4.18 10.70 -10.64
C VAL A 86 -5.41 10.10 -11.34
N SER A 87 -6.50 9.93 -10.59
CA SER A 87 -7.77 9.36 -11.08
C SER A 87 -8.72 10.38 -11.70
#